data_AF-A0A060BPI1-F1
#
_entry.id   AF-A0A060BPI1-F1
#
_cell.length_a   1.000
_cell.length_b   1.000
_cell.length_c   1.000
_cell.angle_alpha   90.00
_cell.angle_beta   90.00
_cell.angle_gamma   90.00
#
_symmetry.space_group_name_H-M   'P 1'
#
loop_
_entity.id
_entity.type
_entity.pdbx_description
1 polymer ?
#
loop_
_entity_poly.entity_id
_entity_poly.type
_entity_poly.pdbx_seq_one_letter_code
_entity_poly.pdbx_strand_id
1 'polypeptide(L)' 'MRYFDAKSRDNARTPMQWNDQKMLGFSSGKPWLQLNANYQQINAAAALADPNSIFYFYQLIN' A
#
# COMPACT_ATOMS: atom_id res chain seq x y z
N MET A 1 8.18 -13.24 -19.58
CA MET A 1 7.57 -11.90 -19.53
C MET A 1 7.80 -11.26 -18.15
N ARG A 2 9.04 -10.85 -17.82
CA ARG A 2 9.36 -10.12 -16.56
C ARG A 2 9.68 -8.64 -16.79
N TYR A 3 9.90 -8.25 -18.05
CA TYR A 3 10.31 -6.89 -18.40
C TYR A 3 9.17 -5.87 -18.20
N PHE A 4 7.92 -6.26 -18.51
CA PHE A 4 6.75 -5.40 -18.31
C PHE A 4 6.47 -5.14 -16.83
N ASP A 5 6.59 -6.16 -15.98
CA ASP A 5 6.37 -6.03 -14.54
C ASP A 5 7.34 -5.04 -13.89
N ALA A 6 8.58 -4.95 -14.37
CA ALA A 6 9.58 -4.04 -13.80
C ALA A 6 9.45 -2.58 -14.29
N LYS A 7 8.72 -2.34 -15.39
CA LYS A 7 8.70 -1.03 -16.08
C LYS A 7 7.31 -0.41 -16.19
N SER A 8 6.26 -1.14 -15.81
CA SER A 8 4.90 -0.62 -15.85
C SER A 8 4.73 0.57 -14.90
N ARG A 9 4.04 1.61 -15.39
CA ARG A 9 3.62 2.75 -14.56
C ARG A 9 2.56 2.35 -13.54
N ASP A 10 1.84 1.27 -13.79
CA ASP A 10 0.74 0.83 -12.93
C ASP A 10 1.23 0.22 -11.61
N ASN A 11 2.52 -0.12 -11.51
CA ASN A 11 3.15 -0.53 -10.26
C ASN A 11 2.99 0.52 -9.15
N ALA A 12 3.01 1.81 -9.51
CA ALA A 12 2.86 2.93 -8.56
C ALA A 12 1.41 3.45 -8.47
N ARG A 13 0.46 2.81 -9.16
CA ARG A 13 -0.95 3.23 -9.24
C ARG A 13 -1.91 2.22 -8.61
N THR A 14 -1.37 1.16 -8.01
CA THR A 14 -2.19 0.25 -7.20
C THR A 14 -2.86 1.05 -6.08
N PRO A 15 -4.07 0.65 -5.66
CA PRO A 15 -4.78 1.39 -4.62
C PRO A 15 -3.98 1.48 -3.32
N MET A 16 -4.08 2.62 -2.63
CA MET A 16 -3.39 2.84 -1.35
C MET A 16 -3.84 1.82 -0.30
N GLN A 17 -2.86 1.32 0.45
CA GLN A 17 -3.06 0.32 1.51
C GLN A 17 -3.31 1.01 2.85
N TRP A 18 -4.56 1.38 3.14
CA TRP A 18 -4.91 2.10 4.39
C TRP A 18 -4.93 1.17 5.59
N ASN A 19 -5.52 -0.02 5.46
CA ASN A 19 -5.58 -1.03 6.51
C ASN A 19 -5.63 -2.45 5.92
N ASP A 20 -5.75 -3.46 6.79
CA ASP A 20 -5.82 -4.88 6.46
C ASP A 20 -7.26 -5.38 6.15
N GLN A 21 -8.23 -4.46 6.06
CA GLN A 21 -9.62 -4.81 5.79
C GLN A 21 -9.89 -4.99 4.28
N LYS A 22 -11.15 -5.32 3.97
CA LYS A 22 -11.63 -5.52 2.60
C LYS A 22 -11.26 -4.32 1.72
N MET A 23 -10.74 -4.62 0.53
CA MET A 23 -10.23 -3.62 -0.42
C MET A 23 -9.23 -2.64 0.20
N LEU A 24 -8.42 -3.09 1.16
CA LEU A 24 -7.32 -2.30 1.74
C LEU A 24 -7.78 -1.08 2.57
N GLY A 25 -9.09 -0.98 2.88
CA GLY A 25 -9.69 0.26 3.37
C GLY A 25 -9.75 1.37 2.31
N PHE A 26 -9.43 1.07 1.05
CA PHE A 26 -9.40 2.03 -0.05
C PHE A 26 -10.80 2.35 -0.60
N SER A 27 -11.67 1.34 -0.70
CA SER A 27 -13.01 1.50 -1.26
C SER A 27 -13.99 0.48 -0.70
N SER A 28 -15.27 0.83 -0.65
CA SER A 28 -16.36 -0.13 -0.39
C SER A 28 -16.74 -0.94 -1.64
N GLY A 29 -16.37 -0.47 -2.84
CA GLY A 29 -16.59 -1.13 -4.13
C GLY A 29 -15.35 -1.80 -4.69
N LYS A 30 -15.42 -2.30 -5.93
CA LYS A 30 -14.28 -2.90 -6.63
C LYS A 30 -13.35 -1.79 -7.17
N PRO A 31 -12.06 -1.74 -6.77
CA PRO A 31 -11.12 -0.76 -7.32
C PRO A 31 -10.83 -0.98 -8.81
N TRP A 32 -10.38 0.08 -9.49
CA TRP A 32 -10.11 0.07 -10.92
C TRP A 32 -8.88 -0.76 -11.32
N LEU A 33 -7.97 -0.99 -10.37
CA LEU A 33 -6.81 -1.87 -10.49
C LEU A 33 -6.82 -2.95 -9.40
N GLN A 34 -6.07 -4.02 -9.65
CA GLN A 34 -5.89 -5.09 -8.67
C GLN A 34 -5.17 -4.58 -7.42
N LEU A 35 -5.52 -5.20 -6.29
CA LEU A 35 -4.90 -4.92 -5.00
C LEU A 35 -3.51 -5.56 -4.96
N ASN A 36 -2.56 -4.90 -4.30
CA ASN A 36 -1.31 -5.56 -3.93
C ASN A 36 -1.58 -6.56 -2.79
N ALA A 37 -1.15 -7.81 -2.94
CA ALA A 37 -1.43 -8.88 -1.98
C ALA A 37 -0.74 -8.69 -0.61
N ASN A 38 0.30 -7.84 -0.53
CA ASN A 38 1.08 -7.63 0.70
C ASN A 38 0.40 -6.71 1.73
N TYR A 39 -0.83 -6.26 1.50
CA TYR A 39 -1.53 -5.29 2.36
C TYR A 39 -1.82 -5.73 3.79
N GLN A 40 -1.88 -7.04 4.02
CA GLN A 40 -1.99 -7.59 5.37
C GLN A 40 -0.77 -7.27 6.22
N GLN A 41 0.39 -7.03 5.60
CA GLN A 41 1.65 -6.72 6.27
C GLN A 41 2.04 -5.24 6.12
N ILE A 42 1.77 -4.64 4.94
CA ILE A 42 2.13 -3.26 4.63
C ILE A 42 0.84 -2.44 4.53
N ASN A 43 0.54 -1.61 5.51
CA ASN A 43 -0.55 -0.65 5.43
C ASN A 43 -0.35 0.50 6.42
N ALA A 44 -1.07 1.60 6.21
CA ALA A 44 -0.94 2.81 7.02
C ALA A 44 -1.32 2.58 8.49
N ALA A 45 -2.38 1.80 8.77
CA ALA A 45 -2.80 1.50 10.14
C ALA A 45 -1.71 0.76 10.93
N ALA A 46 -1.07 -0.25 10.32
CA ALA A 46 0.05 -0.97 10.92
C ALA A 46 1.28 -0.07 11.11
N ALA A 47 1.59 0.78 10.12
CA ALA A 47 2.70 1.73 10.23
C ALA A 47 2.48 2.77 11.34
N LEU A 48 1.26 3.24 11.55
CA LEU A 48 0.94 4.16 12.65
C LEU A 48 0.95 3.49 14.02
N ALA A 49 0.72 2.18 14.08
CA ALA A 49 0.76 1.41 15.33
C ALA A 49 2.19 1.04 15.77
N ASP A 50 3.16 1.03 14.85
CA ASP A 50 4.57 0.73 15.13
C ASP A 50 5.41 2.01 15.26
N PRO A 51 5.93 2.34 16.47
CA PRO A 51 6.79 3.50 16.67
C PRO A 51 8.09 3.49 15.86
N ASN A 52 8.55 2.32 15.40
CA ASN A 52 9.75 2.16 14.58
C ASN A 52 9.45 2.11 13.07
N SER A 53 8.23 2.47 12.65
CA SER A 53 7.81 2.35 11.27
C SER A 53 8.50 3.34 10.33
N ILE A 54 8.48 3.00 9.04
CA ILE A 54 8.91 3.91 7.96
C ILE A 54 8.11 5.23 8.00
N PHE A 55 6.83 5.20 8.40
CA PHE A 55 6.02 6.42 8.50
C PHE A 55 6.65 7.43 9.46
N TYR A 56 7.01 7.01 10.67
CA TYR A 56 7.63 7.90 11.66
C TYR A 56 9.06 8.29 11.30
N PHE A 57 9.81 7.40 10.66
CA PHE A 57 11.11 7.78 10.08
C PHE A 57 10.98 8.93 9.08
N TYR A 58 10.02 8.84 8.15
CA TYR A 58 9.76 9.93 7.19
C TYR A 58 9.23 11.19 7.87
N GLN A 59 8.36 11.07 8.87
CA GLN A 59 7.86 12.22 9.62
C GLN A 59 8.99 13.00 10.32
N LEU A 60 10.01 12.30 10.83
CA LEU A 60 11.14 12.90 11.53
C LEU A 60 12.07 13.70 10.61
N ILE A 61 12.24 13.28 9.36
CA ILE A 61 13.17 13.89 8.40
C ILE A 61 12.54 14.96 7.51
N ASN A 62 11.23 15.19 7.66
CA ASN A 62 10.50 16.28 6.99
C ASN A 62 10.56 17.56 7.82
#